data_AF-A0A2M6XW50-F1
#
_entry.id   AF-A0A2M6XW50-F1
#
_cell.length_a   1.000
_cell.length_b   1.000
_cell.length_c   1.000
_cell.angle_alpha   90.00
_cell.angle_beta   90.00
_cell.angle_gamma   90.00
#
_symmetry.space_group_name_H-M   'P 1'
#
loop_
_entity.id
_entity.type
_entity.pdbx_description
1 polymer ?
#
loop_
_entity_poly.entity_id
_entity_poly.type
_entity_poly.pdbx_seq_one_letter_code
_entity_poly.pdbx_strand_id
1 'polypeptide(L)' 'MSRIYLASQSPRRRELLKQIGIRFDLLLLRNDPRR' A
#
# COMPACT_ATOMS: atom_id res chain seq x y z
N MET A 1 2.32 -19.11 0.38
CA MET A 1 1.84 -17.88 1.05
C MET A 1 2.08 -16.69 0.14
N SER A 2 1.04 -15.95 -0.22
CA SER A 2 1.17 -14.75 -1.07
C SER A 2 1.35 -13.51 -0.19
N ARG A 3 2.41 -12.75 -0.44
CA ARG A 3 2.63 -11.43 0.19
C ARG A 3 1.87 -10.37 -0.61
N ILE A 4 1.04 -9.59 0.07
CA ILE A 4 0.24 -8.53 -0.55
C ILE A 4 0.96 -7.19 -0.31
N TYR A 5 1.17 -6.45 -1.40
CA TYR A 5 1.79 -5.13 -1.36
C TYR A 5 0.80 -4.04 -1.76
N LEU A 6 0.68 -3.00 -0.93
CA LEU A 6 -0.11 -1.82 -1.26
C LEU A 6 0.80 -0.78 -1.93
N ALA A 7 0.71 -0.69 -3.25
CA ALA A 7 1.43 0.30 -4.08
C ALA A 7 0.66 1.64 -4.21
N SER A 8 0.01 2.09 -3.14
CA SER A 8 -0.84 3.28 -3.15
C SER A 8 -0.56 4.16 -1.94
N GLN A 9 -0.32 5.45 -2.20
CA GLN A 9 -0.13 6.46 -1.15
C GLN A 9 -1.45 6.90 -0.48
N SER A 10 -2.61 6.53 -1.04
CA SER A 10 -3.93 6.89 -0.50
C SER A 10 -4.16 6.37 0.94
N PRO A 11 -4.46 7.24 1.93
CA PRO A 11 -4.79 6.84 3.30
C PRO A 11 -6.02 5.93 3.38
N ARG A 12 -7.06 6.25 2.62
CA ARG A 12 -8.32 5.50 2.61
C ARG A 12 -8.15 4.03 2.23
N ARG A 13 -7.25 3.73 1.28
CA ARG A 13 -6.91 2.34 0.91
C ARG A 13 -6.24 1.57 2.05
N ARG A 14 -5.39 2.23 2.83
CA ARG A 14 -4.78 1.61 4.03
C ARG A 14 -5.83 1.28 5.07
N GLU A 15 -6.76 2.20 5.32
CA GLU A 15 -7.85 2.01 6.28
C GLU A 15 -8.78 0.87 5.86
N LEU A 16 -9.17 0.83 4.58
CA LEU A 16 -10.01 -0.24 4.04
C LEU A 16 -9.35 -1.62 4.16
N LEU A 17 -8.07 -1.76 3.79
CA LEU A 17 -7.36 -3.04 3.94
C LEU A 17 -7.20 -3.47 5.40
N LYS A 18 -7.00 -2.51 6.31
CA LYS A 18 -7.00 -2.76 7.77
C LYS A 18 -8.37 -3.25 8.24
N GLN A 19 -9.45 -2.61 7.81
CA GLN A 19 -10.82 -3.01 8.17
C GLN A 19 -11.18 -4.41 7.68
N ILE A 20 -10.70 -4.79 6.50
CA ILE A 20 -10.92 -6.13 5.92
C ILE A 20 -9.99 -7.18 6.59
N GLY A 21 -9.03 -6.77 7.42
CA GLY A 21 -8.14 -7.69 8.14
C GLY A 21 -7.04 -8.31 7.27
N ILE A 22 -6.76 -7.73 6.10
CA ILE A 22 -5.71 -8.22 5.21
C ILE A 22 -4.36 -7.70 5.70
N ARG A 23 -3.37 -8.59 5.83
CA ARG A 23 -1.98 -8.20 6.05
C ARG A 23 -1.38 -7.71 4.74
N PHE A 24 -0.82 -6.51 4.75
CA PHE A 24 -0.15 -5.94 3.59
C PHE A 24 1.09 -5.15 4.01
N ASP A 25 2.06 -5.11 3.10
CA ASP A 25 3.23 -4.25 3.21
C ASP A 25 3.06 -3.03 2.29
N LEU A 26 3.53 -1.86 2.73
CA LEU A 26 3.51 -0.66 1.89
C LEU A 26 4.66 -0.69 0.90
N LEU A 27 4.35 -0.57 -0.39
CA LEU A 27 5.35 -0.41 -1.44
C LEU A 27 5.26 1.02 -1.97
N LEU A 28 5.99 1.91 -1.30
CA LEU A 28 6.11 3.30 -1.74
C LEU A 28 7.16 3.35 -2.84
N LEU A 29 6.72 3.49 -4.09
CA LEU A 29 7.63 3.86 -5.16
C LEU A 29 8.20 5.23 -4.81
N ARG A 30 9.53 5.37 -4.80
CA ARG A 30 10.16 6.69 -4.67
C ARG A 30 9.60 7.53 -5.80
N ASN A 31 8.80 8.52 -5.45
CA ASN A 31 8.34 9.52 -6.40
C ASN A 31 9.59 10.31 -6.75
N ASP A 32 10.34 9.86 -7.75
CA ASP A 32 11.48 10.60 -8.24
C ASP A 32 10.90 11.83 -8.94
N PRO A 33 11.05 13.05 -8.37
CA PRO A 33 10.45 14.23 -8.95
C PRO A 33 11.18 14.68 -10.24
N ARG A 34 12.16 13.91 -10.74
CA ARG A 34 13.06 14.30 -11.85
C ARG A 34 12.86 13.51 -13.13
N ARG A 35 11.66 13.00 -13.41
CA ARG A 35 11.34 12.38 -14.70
C ARG A 35 10.15 13.04 -15.38
#